data_AF-A0A9E0MLR7-F1
#
_entry.id   AF-A0A9E0MLR7-F1
#
_cell.length_a   1.000
_cell.length_b   1.000
_cell.length_c   1.000
_cell.angle_alpha   90.00
_cell.angle_beta   90.00
_cell.angle_gamma   90.00
#
_symmetry.space_group_name_H-M   'P 1'
#
loop_
_entity.id
_entity.type
_entity.pdbx_description
1 polymer ?
#
loop_
_entity_poly.entity_id
_entity_poly.type
_entity_poly.pdbx_seq_one_letter_code
_entity_poly.pdbx_strand_id
1 'polypeptide(L)'
;MNVWDTWKKGFSAWEAATASYLEQVLANPAVLGPTGTMLTLAMKTKAATDKATAAWWASLGLPTRRDQERSLHKLNQLESRLADLEEQLADARAAR
;
A
#
# COMPACT_ATOMS: atom_id res chain seq x y z
N MET A 1 41.51 11.09 13.67
CA MET A 1 40.12 11.07 14.15
C MET A 1 39.28 10.53 13.02
N ASN A 2 38.62 9.37 13.20
CA ASN A 2 37.95 8.67 12.11
C ASN A 2 36.64 9.39 11.75
N VAL A 3 36.41 9.65 10.47
CA VAL A 3 35.19 10.31 9.95
C VAL A 3 33.93 9.60 10.44
N TRP A 4 34.01 8.28 10.61
CA TRP A 4 32.95 7.44 11.15
C TRP A 4 32.58 7.77 12.61
N ASP A 5 33.55 8.12 13.45
CA ASP A 5 33.30 8.42 14.87
C ASP A 5 32.70 9.81 15.06
N THR A 6 33.10 10.79 14.23
CA THR A 6 32.47 12.11 14.20
C THR A 6 31.02 12.01 13.70
N TRP A 7 30.77 11.21 12.66
CA TRP A 7 29.40 10.95 12.17
C TRP A 7 28.54 10.26 13.23
N LYS A 8 29.03 9.19 13.88
CA LYS A 8 28.30 8.52 14.96
C LYS A 8 27.97 9.46 16.12
N LYS A 9 28.92 10.32 16.52
CA LYS A 9 28.66 11.29 17.61
C LYS A 9 27.59 12.30 17.23
N GLY A 10 27.60 12.79 15.98
CA GLY A 10 26.54 13.66 15.45
C GLY A 10 25.19 12.96 15.35
N PHE A 11 25.18 11.71 14.88
CA PHE A 11 24.00 10.87 14.80
C PHE A 11 23.41 10.61 16.19
N SER A 12 24.21 10.22 17.19
CA SER A 12 23.73 9.99 18.56
C SER A 12 23.19 11.25 19.23
N ALA A 13 23.78 12.42 18.95
CA ALA A 13 23.25 13.68 19.46
C ALA A 13 21.91 14.04 18.81
N TRP A 14 21.77 13.82 17.50
CA TRP A 14 20.51 14.00 16.78
C TRP A 14 19.45 12.99 17.22
N GLU A 15 19.81 11.73 17.39
CA GLU A 15 18.93 10.66 17.87
C GLU A 15 18.41 10.97 19.27
N ALA A 16 19.27 11.36 20.20
CA ALA A 16 18.86 11.72 21.56
C ALA A 16 17.91 12.93 21.58
N ALA A 17 18.20 13.97 20.78
CA ALA A 17 17.33 15.15 20.68
C ALA A 17 15.98 14.81 20.04
N THR A 18 15.99 14.01 18.98
CA THR A 18 14.78 13.58 18.28
C THR A 18 13.93 12.65 19.13
N ALA A 19 14.56 11.73 19.85
CA ALA A 19 13.89 10.82 20.78
C ALA A 19 13.20 11.60 21.90
N SER A 20 13.89 12.55 22.53
CA SER A 20 13.29 13.37 23.60
C SER A 20 12.12 14.22 23.10
N TYR A 21 12.23 14.79 21.90
CA TYR A 21 11.13 15.53 21.28
C TYR A 21 9.94 14.63 20.92
N LEU A 22 10.20 13.47 20.31
CA LEU A 22 9.15 12.51 19.97
C LEU A 22 8.50 11.94 21.21
N GLU A 23 9.24 11.67 22.28
CA GLU A 23 8.69 11.20 23.55
C GLU A 23 7.73 12.24 24.15
N GLN A 24 8.06 13.53 24.10
CA GLN A 24 7.15 14.59 24.57
C GLN A 24 5.89 14.71 23.70
N VAL A 25 6.01 14.55 22.39
CA VAL A 25 4.88 14.61 21.46
C VAL A 25 3.99 13.37 21.58
N LEU A 26 4.59 12.18 21.73
CA LEU A 26 3.90 10.89 21.83
C LEU A 26 3.35 10.63 23.24
N ALA A 27 3.96 11.18 24.29
CA ALA A 27 3.45 11.06 25.65
C ALA A 27 2.33 12.08 25.95
N ASN A 28 2.09 13.05 25.06
CA ASN A 28 1.05 14.06 25.25
C ASN A 28 -0.24 13.69 24.48
N PRO A 29 -1.27 13.12 25.16
CA PRO A 29 -2.53 12.73 24.53
C PRO A 29 -3.31 13.92 23.92
N ALA A 30 -3.04 15.15 24.37
CA ALA A 30 -3.65 16.36 23.80
C ALA A 30 -3.11 16.72 22.40
N VAL A 31 -1.96 16.17 22.00
CA VAL A 31 -1.42 16.34 20.63
C VAL A 31 -1.78 15.12 19.78
N LEU A 32 -1.56 13.90 20.29
CA LEU A 32 -1.81 12.66 19.57
C LEU A 32 -3.26 12.46 19.15
N GLY A 33 -4.22 12.78 20.02
CA GLY A 33 -5.65 12.64 19.70
C GLY A 33 -6.10 13.55 18.55
N PRO A 34 -5.91 14.88 18.65
CA PRO A 34 -6.29 15.82 17.60
C PRO A 34 -5.49 15.63 16.29
N THR A 35 -4.19 15.33 16.36
CA THR A 35 -3.41 15.09 15.13
C THR A 35 -3.75 13.76 14.47
N GLY A 36 -3.97 12.69 15.25
CA GLY A 36 -4.42 11.40 14.72
C GLY A 36 -5.80 11.49 14.07
N THR A 37 -6.73 12.24 14.66
CA THR A 37 -8.06 12.48 14.07
C THR A 37 -7.98 13.34 12.81
N MET A 38 -7.17 14.41 12.81
CA MET A 38 -6.93 15.21 11.60
C MET A 38 -6.29 14.40 10.48
N LEU A 39 -5.27 13.60 10.76
CA LEU A 39 -4.63 12.72 9.78
C LEU A 39 -5.62 11.69 9.24
N THR A 40 -6.43 11.09 10.11
CA THR A 40 -7.49 10.15 9.72
C THR A 40 -8.50 10.83 8.80
N LEU A 41 -8.93 12.03 9.14
CA LEU A 41 -9.85 12.82 8.32
C LEU A 41 -9.22 13.13 6.95
N ALA A 42 -7.97 13.60 6.94
CA ALA A 42 -7.23 13.90 5.72
C ALA A 42 -7.07 12.67 4.81
N MET A 43 -6.74 11.50 5.38
CA MET A 43 -6.63 10.25 4.63
C MET A 43 -7.98 9.78 4.08
N LYS A 44 -9.06 9.91 4.86
CA LYS A 44 -10.43 9.60 4.37
C LYS A 44 -10.84 10.53 3.22
N THR A 45 -10.57 11.82 3.35
CA THR A 45 -10.83 12.81 2.29
C THR A 45 -10.03 12.47 1.04
N LYS A 46 -8.72 12.22 1.17
CA LYS A 46 -7.86 11.79 0.06
C LYS A 46 -8.42 10.54 -0.63
N ALA A 47 -8.75 9.50 0.13
CA ALA A 47 -9.29 8.27 -0.43
C ALA A 47 -10.64 8.48 -1.15
N ALA A 48 -11.49 9.36 -0.63
CA ALA A 48 -12.74 9.73 -1.29
C ALA A 48 -12.49 10.51 -2.60
N THR A 49 -11.53 11.44 -2.60
CA THR A 49 -11.10 12.15 -3.80
C THR A 49 -10.55 11.21 -4.85
N ASP A 50 -9.63 10.32 -4.49
CA ASP A 50 -9.04 9.31 -5.40
C ASP A 50 -10.12 8.41 -6.02
N LYS A 51 -11.14 8.04 -5.24
CA LYS A 51 -12.28 7.26 -5.72
C LYS A 51 -13.15 8.07 -6.68
N ALA A 52 -13.38 9.36 -6.40
CA ALA A 52 -14.17 10.24 -7.25
C ALA A 52 -13.47 10.51 -8.58
N THR A 53 -12.15 10.79 -8.58
CA THR A 53 -11.37 10.88 -9.81
C THR A 53 -11.43 9.58 -10.57
N ALA A 54 -11.17 8.43 -9.94
CA ALA A 54 -11.25 7.13 -10.62
C ALA A 54 -12.63 6.89 -11.26
N ALA A 55 -13.72 7.24 -10.57
CA ALA A 55 -15.07 7.14 -11.12
C ALA A 55 -15.29 8.10 -12.30
N TRP A 56 -14.73 9.31 -12.24
CA TRP A 56 -14.78 10.27 -13.33
C TRP A 56 -14.00 9.78 -14.56
N TRP A 57 -12.78 9.28 -14.38
CA TRP A 57 -11.98 8.65 -15.45
C TRP A 57 -12.73 7.46 -16.07
N ALA A 58 -13.36 6.61 -15.24
CA ALA A 58 -14.19 5.50 -15.72
C ALA A 58 -15.42 5.98 -16.50
N SER A 59 -16.06 7.08 -16.08
CA SER A 59 -17.21 7.67 -16.80
C SER A 59 -16.84 8.21 -18.18
N LEU A 60 -15.58 8.63 -18.36
CA LEU A 60 -15.00 9.02 -19.65
C LEU A 60 -14.50 7.82 -20.47
N GLY A 61 -14.70 6.59 -19.98
CA GLY A 61 -14.29 5.35 -20.65
C GLY A 61 -12.80 5.04 -20.56
N LEU A 62 -12.04 5.73 -19.72
CA LEU A 62 -10.60 5.49 -19.57
C LEU A 62 -10.34 4.39 -18.52
N PRO A 63 -9.55 3.36 -18.86
CA PRO A 63 -9.29 2.23 -17.96
C PRO A 63 -8.51 2.68 -16.73
N THR A 64 -9.06 2.46 -15.54
CA THR A 64 -8.40 2.79 -14.29
C THR A 64 -7.46 1.67 -13.85
N ARG A 65 -6.49 1.98 -12.97
CA ARG A 65 -5.61 0.97 -12.36
C ARG A 65 -6.40 -0.18 -11.71
N ARG A 66 -7.52 0.13 -11.06
CA ARG A 66 -8.39 -0.87 -10.43
C ARG A 66 -9.05 -1.81 -11.45
N ASP A 67 -9.39 -1.28 -12.62
CA ASP A 67 -9.93 -2.09 -13.72
C ASP A 67 -8.86 -2.99 -14.34
N GLN A 68 -7.61 -2.50 -14.41
CA GLN A 68 -6.46 -3.31 -14.82
C GLN A 68 -6.21 -4.48 -13.85
N GLU A 69 -6.17 -4.22 -12.54
CA GLU A 69 -5.98 -5.26 -11.52
C GLU A 69 -7.10 -6.30 -11.57
N ARG A 70 -8.36 -5.87 -11.74
CA ARG A 70 -9.51 -6.78 -11.92
C ARG A 70 -9.38 -7.63 -13.18
N SER A 71 -8.92 -7.02 -14.28
CA SER A 71 -8.76 -7.73 -15.56
C SER A 71 -7.64 -8.75 -15.48
N LEU A 72 -6.51 -8.39 -14.87
CA LEU A 72 -5.39 -9.30 -14.61
C LEU A 72 -5.81 -10.47 -13.72
N HIS A 73 -6.58 -10.22 -12.65
CA HIS A 73 -7.07 -11.29 -11.79
C HIS A 73 -7.97 -12.27 -12.55
N LYS A 74 -8.87 -11.77 -13.40
CA LYS A 74 -9.73 -12.62 -14.25
C LYS A 74 -8.92 -13.43 -15.26
N LEU A 75 -7.91 -12.82 -15.88
CA LEU A 75 -7.01 -13.51 -16.82
C LEU A 75 -6.29 -14.68 -16.13
N ASN A 76 -5.73 -14.44 -14.95
CA ASN A 76 -5.06 -15.48 -14.18
C ASN A 76 -6.02 -16.61 -13.78
N GLN A 77 -7.27 -16.28 -13.42
CA GLN A 77 -8.28 -17.29 -13.12
C GLN A 77 -8.66 -18.13 -14.34
N LEU A 78 -8.73 -17.52 -15.53
CA LEU A 78 -8.98 -18.25 -16.78
C LEU A 78 -7.81 -19.17 -17.13
N GLU A 79 -6.57 -18.70 -16.98
CA GLU A 79 -5.36 -19.49 -17.20
C GLU A 79 -5.33 -20.73 -16.30
N SER A 80 -5.61 -20.59 -15.00
CA SER A 80 -5.68 -21.72 -14.08
C SER A 80 -6.74 -22.74 -14.49
N ARG A 81 -7.95 -22.29 -14.89
CA ARG A 81 -9.02 -23.19 -15.34
C ARG A 81 -8.68 -23.90 -16.64
N LEU A 82 -7.95 -23.24 -17.54
CA LEU A 82 -7.49 -23.86 -18.78
C LEU A 82 -6.48 -24.97 -18.47
N ALA A 83 -5.52 -24.71 -17.58
CA ALA A 83 -4.56 -25.73 -17.15
C ALA A 83 -5.26 -26.96 -16.54
N ASP A 84 -6.24 -26.74 -15.65
CA ASP A 84 -7.01 -27.83 -15.04
C ASP A 84 -7.77 -28.66 -16.09
N LEU A 85 -8.34 -28.01 -17.11
CA LEU A 85 -9.05 -28.69 -18.19
C LEU A 85 -8.11 -29.45 -19.13
N GLU A 86 -6.92 -28.90 -19.38
CA GLU A 86 -5.88 -29.57 -20.17
C GLU A 86 -5.41 -30.85 -19.47
N GLU A 87 -5.22 -30.81 -18.14
CA GLU A 87 -4.89 -31.98 -17.33
C GLU A 87 -6.00 -33.04 -17.39
N GLN A 88 -7.25 -32.65 -17.13
CA GLN A 88 -8.40 -33.57 -17.21
C GLN A 88 -8.56 -34.20 -18.61
N LEU A 89 -8.30 -33.43 -19.67
CA LEU A 89 -8.36 -33.94 -21.04
C LEU A 89 -7.24 -34.94 -21.33
N ALA A 90 -6.05 -34.70 -20.80
CA ALA A 90 -4.93 -35.64 -20.91
C ALA A 90 -5.25 -36.97 -20.20
N ASP A 91 -5.76 -36.91 -18.97
CA ASP A 91 -6.17 -38.07 -18.19
C ASP A 91 -7.29 -38.87 -18.89
N ALA A 92 -8.32 -38.17 -19.38
CA ALA A 92 -9.43 -38.82 -20.08
C ALA A 92 -9.01 -39.47 -21.40
N ARG A 93 -7.97 -38.93 -22.06
CA ARG A 93 -7.37 -39.55 -23.26
C ARG A 93 -6.47 -40.74 -22.91
N ALA A 94 -5.78 -40.70 -21.77
CA ALA A 94 -4.92 -41.79 -21.31
C ALA A 94 -5.72 -42.98 -20.74
N ALA A 95 -6.89 -42.72 -20.16
CA ALA A 95 -7.80 -43.74 -19.64
C ALA A 95 -8.61 -44.47 -20.73
N ARG A 96 -8.46 -44.09 -21.99
CA ARG A 96 -9.20 -44.62 -23.14
C ARG A 96 -8.29 -45.45 -24.05
#